data_AF-R1CID0-F1
#
_entry.id   AF-R1CID0-F1
#
_cell.length_a   1.000
_cell.length_b   1.000
_cell.length_c   1.000
_cell.angle_alpha   90.00
_cell.angle_beta   90.00
_cell.angle_gamma   90.00
#
_symmetry.space_group_name_H-M   'P 1'
#
loop_
_entity.id
_entity.type
_entity.pdbx_description
1 polymer ?
#
loop_
_entity_poly.entity_id
_entity_poly.type
_entity_poly.pdbx_seq_one_letter_code
_entity_poly.pdbx_strand_id
1 'polypeptide(L)'
;MKRKHEATKVLGDIAADFRCSITATLIADPVITADGHLYERAAIAEWLRTRDTSPKTGKRLDSKILTPSPTVRSATERLIDSGHLPVEEVREWQTRKAAVLIRDGRTEDAKAMLLDAKAAGDAGAGLHLGKLFLAEARSLIAEAEAAGVEDAAETLRAHWPSADVAPPGAEPLRSVRDVRIGQRVRVLSLDIARTAMQSHPCGWNAQMEEFCGVLSKVLKKDDGDGTLQLSNPVAGGSCYWFSVGCCVKP
;
A
#
# COMPACT_ATOMS: atom_id res chain seq x y z
N MET A 1 -33.85 -18.12 -7.78
CA MET A 1 -32.62 -18.68 -7.16
C MET A 1 -31.69 -19.34 -8.18
N LYS A 2 -32.10 -20.31 -9.01
CA LYS A 2 -31.23 -20.96 -10.03
C LYS A 2 -30.48 -19.99 -10.97
N ARG A 3 -31.18 -19.03 -11.59
CA ARG A 3 -30.58 -18.05 -12.51
C ARG A 3 -29.48 -17.18 -11.88
N LYS A 4 -29.60 -16.82 -10.59
CA LYS A 4 -28.59 -16.03 -9.87
C LYS A 4 -27.32 -16.83 -9.61
N HIS A 5 -27.48 -18.11 -9.23
CA HIS A 5 -26.35 -19.02 -9.02
C HIS A 5 -25.59 -19.30 -10.32
N GLU A 6 -26.31 -19.49 -11.43
CA GLU A 6 -25.73 -19.71 -12.75
C GLU A 6 -24.96 -18.48 -13.26
N ALA A 7 -25.51 -17.27 -13.09
CA ALA A 7 -24.80 -16.02 -13.41
C ALA A 7 -23.53 -15.85 -12.57
N THR A 8 -23.59 -16.11 -11.26
CA THR A 8 -22.40 -16.07 -10.39
C THR A 8 -21.33 -17.07 -10.84
N LYS A 9 -21.72 -18.28 -11.24
CA LYS A 9 -20.77 -19.27 -11.75
C LYS A 9 -20.09 -18.79 -13.04
N VAL A 10 -20.88 -18.39 -14.04
CA VAL A 10 -20.35 -17.96 -15.34
C VAL A 10 -19.43 -16.74 -15.20
N LEU A 11 -19.83 -15.74 -14.41
CA LEU A 11 -19.01 -14.55 -14.19
C LEU A 11 -17.76 -14.85 -13.38
N GLY A 12 -17.81 -15.82 -12.45
CA GLY A 12 -16.64 -16.31 -11.74
C GLY A 12 -15.63 -17.01 -12.66
N ASP A 13 -16.12 -17.84 -13.60
CA ASP A 13 -15.29 -18.51 -14.60
C ASP A 13 -14.63 -17.47 -15.53
N ILE A 14 -15.38 -16.46 -15.98
CA ILE A 14 -14.84 -15.35 -16.78
C ILE A 14 -13.81 -14.54 -15.99
N ALA A 15 -14.04 -14.28 -14.70
CA ALA A 15 -13.09 -13.56 -13.86
C ALA A 15 -11.76 -14.31 -13.70
N ALA A 16 -11.77 -15.65 -13.77
CA ALA A 16 -10.54 -16.46 -13.73
C ALA A 16 -9.60 -16.16 -14.90
N ASP A 17 -10.12 -15.82 -16.08
CA ASP A 17 -9.33 -15.44 -17.26
C ASP A 17 -8.61 -14.09 -17.09
N PHE A 18 -9.06 -13.27 -16.14
CA PHE A 18 -8.49 -11.97 -15.81
C PHE A 18 -7.64 -11.99 -14.54
N ARG A 19 -7.27 -13.16 -14.03
CA ARG A 19 -6.32 -13.29 -12.91
C ARG A 19 -4.87 -13.26 -13.41
N CYS A 20 -4.03 -12.53 -12.69
CA CYS A 20 -2.60 -12.53 -12.95
C CYS A 20 -2.02 -13.87 -12.52
N SER A 21 -1.21 -14.50 -13.38
CA SER A 21 -0.56 -15.77 -13.01
C SER A 21 0.58 -15.61 -12.00
N ILE A 22 0.97 -14.38 -11.67
CA ILE A 22 1.98 -14.09 -10.63
C ILE A 22 1.31 -13.84 -9.28
N THR A 23 0.30 -12.96 -9.24
CA THR A 23 -0.38 -12.60 -7.97
C THR A 23 -1.52 -13.56 -7.61
N ALA A 24 -1.97 -14.38 -8.57
CA ALA A 24 -3.15 -15.25 -8.47
C ALA A 24 -4.49 -14.52 -8.24
N THR A 25 -4.51 -13.21 -8.49
CA THR A 25 -5.65 -12.34 -8.14
C THR A 25 -6.10 -11.53 -9.35
N LEU A 26 -7.35 -11.04 -9.31
CA LEU A 26 -7.96 -10.28 -10.39
C LEU A 26 -7.13 -9.03 -10.71
N ILE A 27 -6.85 -8.75 -11.97
CA ILE A 27 -5.89 -7.71 -12.37
C ILE A 27 -6.48 -6.29 -12.23
N ALA A 28 -5.78 -5.39 -11.55
CA ALA A 28 -6.17 -3.99 -11.41
C ALA A 28 -5.51 -3.07 -12.46
N ASP A 29 -4.25 -3.36 -12.82
CA ASP A 29 -3.51 -2.65 -13.86
C ASP A 29 -3.02 -3.59 -14.97
N PRO A 30 -3.89 -3.92 -15.94
CA PRO A 30 -3.58 -4.92 -16.95
C PRO A 30 -2.53 -4.46 -17.95
N VAL A 31 -1.49 -5.27 -18.10
CA VAL A 31 -0.46 -5.16 -19.13
C VAL A 31 -0.26 -6.47 -19.87
N ILE A 32 0.12 -6.36 -21.14
CA ILE A 32 0.41 -7.47 -22.03
C ILE A 32 1.92 -7.46 -22.34
N THR A 33 2.55 -8.62 -22.19
CA THR A 33 3.94 -8.88 -22.60
C THR A 33 4.06 -9.23 -24.09
N ALA A 34 5.28 -9.24 -24.63
CA ALA A 34 5.53 -9.49 -26.06
C ALA A 34 4.99 -10.84 -26.58
N ASP A 35 4.83 -11.83 -25.70
CA ASP A 35 4.24 -13.15 -25.99
C ASP A 35 2.70 -13.17 -25.87
N GLY A 36 2.05 -12.02 -25.66
CA GLY A 36 0.60 -11.88 -25.63
C GLY A 36 -0.05 -12.25 -24.30
N HIS A 37 0.72 -12.43 -23.23
CA HIS A 37 0.17 -12.78 -21.91
C HIS A 37 -0.13 -11.58 -21.03
N LEU A 38 -1.22 -11.71 -20.27
CA LEU A 38 -1.79 -10.67 -19.43
C LEU A 38 -1.28 -10.78 -17.99
N TYR A 39 -0.87 -9.65 -17.41
CA TYR A 39 -0.35 -9.57 -16.04
C TYR A 39 -0.80 -8.30 -15.32
N GLU A 40 -0.71 -8.34 -14.00
CA GLU A 40 -0.67 -7.15 -13.14
C GLU A 40 0.66 -6.42 -13.35
N ARG A 41 0.62 -5.12 -13.68
CA ARG A 41 1.80 -4.33 -14.06
C ARG A 41 2.92 -4.41 -13.03
N ALA A 42 2.58 -4.19 -11.75
CA ALA A 42 3.57 -4.18 -10.68
C ALA A 42 4.29 -5.53 -10.55
N ALA A 43 3.55 -6.63 -10.68
CA ALA A 43 4.07 -7.97 -10.52
C ALA A 43 5.00 -8.38 -11.67
N ILE A 44 4.60 -8.12 -12.93
CA ILE A 44 5.46 -8.45 -14.08
C ILE A 44 6.67 -7.53 -14.16
N ALA A 45 6.55 -6.26 -13.78
CA ALA A 45 7.68 -5.34 -13.72
C ALA A 45 8.76 -5.84 -12.73
N GLU A 46 8.36 -6.30 -11.54
CA GLU A 46 9.31 -6.85 -10.56
C GLU A 46 9.94 -8.15 -11.06
N TRP A 47 9.15 -9.04 -11.66
CA TRP A 47 9.69 -10.27 -12.27
C TRP A 47 10.78 -9.97 -13.31
N LEU A 48 10.53 -9.01 -14.20
CA LEU A 48 11.44 -8.64 -15.28
C LEU A 48 12.67 -7.85 -14.82
N ARG A 49 12.71 -7.44 -13.55
CA ARG A 49 13.88 -6.80 -12.93
C ARG A 49 15.07 -7.76 -12.85
N THR A 50 14.81 -9.05 -12.67
CA THR A 50 15.83 -10.10 -12.51
C THR A 50 15.75 -11.21 -13.56
N ARG A 51 14.69 -11.24 -14.37
CA ARG A 51 14.46 -12.27 -15.40
C ARG A 51 14.12 -11.62 -16.74
N ASP A 52 14.27 -12.37 -17.82
CA ASP A 52 13.86 -11.99 -19.17
C ASP A 52 12.90 -13.01 -19.79
N THR A 53 12.24 -13.80 -18.95
CA THR A 53 11.29 -14.85 -19.34
C THR A 53 9.86 -14.49 -18.99
N SER A 54 8.90 -15.10 -19.67
CA SER A 54 7.48 -15.06 -19.36
C SER A 54 7.18 -15.91 -18.13
N PRO A 55 6.52 -15.38 -17.09
CA PRO A 55 6.10 -16.18 -15.93
C PRO A 55 5.15 -17.33 -16.30
N LYS A 56 4.38 -17.20 -17.39
CA LYS A 56 3.36 -18.18 -17.77
C LYS A 56 3.92 -19.32 -18.61
N THR A 57 4.90 -19.04 -19.49
CA THR A 57 5.44 -20.05 -20.42
C THR A 57 6.87 -20.49 -20.08
N GLY A 58 7.57 -19.74 -19.23
CA GLY A 58 8.99 -19.94 -18.95
C GLY A 58 9.91 -19.58 -20.12
N LYS A 59 9.38 -19.19 -21.28
CA LYS A 59 10.16 -18.82 -22.47
C LYS A 59 10.70 -17.41 -22.36
N ARG A 60 11.84 -17.14 -23.00
CA ARG A 60 12.41 -15.80 -23.10
C ARG A 60 11.44 -14.88 -23.86
N LEU A 61 11.27 -13.66 -23.36
CA LEU A 61 10.49 -12.63 -24.03
C LEU A 61 11.37 -11.90 -25.04
N ASP A 62 10.85 -11.68 -26.25
CA ASP A 62 11.53 -10.91 -27.29
C ASP A 62 11.74 -9.43 -26.89
N SER A 63 10.89 -8.93 -25.99
CA SER A 63 10.99 -7.59 -25.43
C SER A 63 10.40 -7.54 -24.01
N LYS A 64 10.96 -6.67 -23.17
CA LYS A 64 10.44 -6.35 -21.82
C LYS A 64 9.43 -5.20 -21.80
N ILE A 65 9.03 -4.70 -22.98
CA ILE A 65 8.00 -3.65 -23.08
C ILE A 65 6.66 -4.22 -22.58
N LEU A 66 6.02 -3.47 -21.68
CA LEU A 66 4.72 -3.80 -21.11
C LEU A 66 3.65 -2.92 -21.75
N THR A 67 2.76 -3.53 -22.53
CA THR A 67 1.71 -2.80 -23.25
C THR A 67 0.45 -2.73 -22.39
N PRO A 68 -0.03 -1.54 -21.97
CA PRO A 68 -1.29 -1.42 -21.24
C PRO A 68 -2.47 -2.00 -22.03
N SER A 69 -3.44 -2.62 -21.37
CA SER A 69 -4.67 -3.11 -22.00
C SER A 69 -5.93 -2.43 -21.45
N PRO A 70 -6.38 -1.30 -22.06
CA PRO A 70 -7.61 -0.62 -21.66
C PRO A 70 -8.86 -1.51 -21.80
N THR A 71 -8.89 -2.38 -22.81
CA THR A 71 -10.02 -3.29 -23.03
C THR A 71 -10.21 -4.27 -21.87
N VAL A 72 -9.10 -4.85 -21.38
CA VAL A 72 -9.14 -5.74 -20.21
C VAL A 72 -9.54 -4.94 -18.97
N ARG A 73 -8.98 -3.74 -18.79
CA ARG A 73 -9.32 -2.86 -17.66
C ARG A 73 -10.84 -2.65 -17.56
N SER A 74 -11.48 -2.26 -18.66
CA SER A 74 -12.93 -2.04 -18.69
C SER A 74 -13.73 -3.33 -18.55
N ALA A 75 -13.22 -4.48 -19.01
CA ALA A 75 -13.88 -5.77 -18.81
C ALA A 75 -13.87 -6.20 -17.34
N THR A 76 -12.73 -6.03 -16.66
CA THR A 76 -12.59 -6.33 -15.23
C THR A 76 -13.46 -5.40 -14.38
N GLU A 77 -13.50 -4.10 -14.69
CA GLU A 77 -14.39 -3.13 -14.03
C GLU A 77 -15.87 -3.58 -14.14
N ARG A 78 -16.34 -3.93 -15.34
CA ARG A 78 -17.72 -4.44 -15.53
C ARG A 78 -18.01 -5.74 -14.77
N LEU A 79 -17.02 -6.62 -14.64
CA LEU A 79 -17.18 -7.85 -13.85
C LEU A 79 -17.39 -7.54 -12.37
N ILE A 80 -16.68 -6.55 -11.85
CA ILE A 80 -16.83 -6.10 -10.46
C ILE A 80 -18.19 -5.42 -10.26
N ASP A 81 -18.54 -4.51 -11.16
CA ASP A 81 -19.81 -3.76 -11.13
C ASP A 81 -21.04 -4.68 -11.24
N SER A 82 -20.86 -5.89 -11.79
CA SER A 82 -21.92 -6.91 -11.84
C SER A 82 -22.40 -7.36 -10.46
N GLY A 83 -21.59 -7.19 -9.42
CA GLY A 83 -21.91 -7.61 -8.05
C GLY A 83 -21.97 -9.14 -7.85
N HIS A 84 -21.45 -9.91 -8.80
CA HIS A 84 -21.49 -11.37 -8.79
C HIS A 84 -20.19 -12.04 -8.32
N LEU A 85 -19.11 -11.27 -8.15
CA LEU A 85 -17.82 -11.78 -7.66
C LEU A 85 -17.79 -11.84 -6.13
N PRO A 86 -16.95 -12.73 -5.54
CA PRO A 86 -16.77 -12.77 -4.09
C PRO A 86 -16.29 -11.42 -3.54
N VAL A 87 -16.87 -10.99 -2.41
CA VAL A 87 -16.56 -9.70 -1.79
C VAL A 87 -15.06 -9.53 -1.51
N GLU A 88 -14.39 -10.57 -1.03
CA GLU A 88 -12.95 -10.50 -0.74
C GLU A 88 -12.10 -10.26 -1.98
N GLU A 89 -12.47 -10.86 -3.11
CA GLU A 89 -11.78 -10.63 -4.38
C GLU A 89 -11.98 -9.20 -4.90
N VAL A 90 -13.20 -8.66 -4.76
CA VAL A 90 -13.51 -7.28 -5.13
C VAL A 90 -12.72 -6.30 -4.26
N ARG A 91 -12.67 -6.52 -2.93
CA ARG A 91 -11.92 -5.67 -1.99
C ARG A 91 -10.43 -5.61 -2.32
N GLU A 92 -9.81 -6.77 -2.52
CA GLU A 92 -8.39 -6.84 -2.88
C GLU A 92 -8.11 -6.09 -4.18
N TRP A 93 -9.00 -6.23 -5.17
CA TRP A 93 -8.91 -5.48 -6.42
C TRP A 93 -9.06 -3.97 -6.22
N GLN A 94 -10.04 -3.52 -5.42
CA GLN A 94 -10.31 -2.10 -5.15
C GLN A 94 -9.09 -1.42 -4.52
N THR A 95 -8.45 -2.06 -3.55
CA THR A 95 -7.24 -1.53 -2.90
C THR A 95 -6.09 -1.37 -3.91
N ARG A 96 -5.85 -2.35 -4.79
CA ARG A 96 -4.83 -2.23 -5.84
C ARG A 96 -5.21 -1.20 -6.90
N LYS A 97 -6.49 -1.11 -7.27
CA LYS A 97 -7.00 -0.16 -8.26
C LYS A 97 -6.91 1.28 -7.76
N ALA A 98 -7.12 1.53 -6.47
CA ALA A 98 -6.90 2.85 -5.88
C ALA A 98 -5.46 3.33 -6.09
N ALA A 99 -4.46 2.46 -5.89
CA ALA A 99 -3.05 2.80 -6.15
C ALA A 99 -2.80 3.18 -7.63
N VAL A 100 -3.48 2.50 -8.56
CA VAL A 100 -3.43 2.81 -10.00
C VAL A 100 -4.03 4.18 -10.29
N LEU A 101 -5.20 4.48 -9.72
CA LEU A 101 -5.88 5.77 -9.90
C LEU A 101 -5.02 6.93 -9.36
N ILE A 102 -4.38 6.75 -8.20
CA ILE A 102 -3.46 7.75 -7.63
C ILE A 102 -2.29 8.02 -8.57
N ARG A 103 -1.63 6.97 -9.07
CA ARG A 103 -0.54 7.10 -10.03
C ARG A 103 -0.98 7.85 -11.29
N ASP A 104 -2.19 7.59 -11.75
CA ASP A 104 -2.75 8.21 -12.96
C ASP A 104 -3.32 9.63 -12.69
N GLY A 105 -3.11 10.21 -11.49
CA GLY A 105 -3.57 11.56 -11.11
C GLY A 105 -5.07 11.66 -10.79
N ARG A 106 -5.76 10.53 -10.67
CA ARG A 106 -7.20 10.43 -10.43
C ARG A 106 -7.50 10.22 -8.94
N THR A 107 -7.01 11.13 -8.11
CA THR A 107 -7.08 11.01 -6.64
C THR A 107 -8.51 10.94 -6.10
N GLU A 108 -9.44 11.72 -6.67
CA GLU A 108 -10.85 11.70 -6.24
C GLU A 108 -11.52 10.35 -6.52
N ASP A 109 -11.27 9.76 -7.68
CA ASP A 109 -11.77 8.43 -8.00
C ASP A 109 -11.17 7.37 -7.07
N ALA A 110 -9.88 7.53 -6.71
CA ALA A 110 -9.23 6.65 -5.74
C ALA A 110 -9.87 6.75 -4.34
N LYS A 111 -10.17 7.98 -3.89
CA LYS A 111 -10.87 8.21 -2.60
C LYS A 111 -12.26 7.58 -2.61
N ALA A 112 -13.05 7.79 -3.66
CA ALA A 112 -14.38 7.20 -3.80
C ALA A 112 -14.32 5.66 -3.70
N MET A 113 -13.41 5.04 -4.46
CA MET A 113 -13.22 3.59 -4.45
C MET A 113 -12.78 3.06 -3.07
N LEU A 114 -11.88 3.75 -2.37
CA LEU A 114 -11.45 3.35 -1.04
C LEU A 114 -12.54 3.57 0.03
N LEU A 115 -13.41 4.58 -0.13
CA LEU A 115 -14.57 4.77 0.73
C LEU A 115 -15.55 3.61 0.58
N ASP A 116 -15.81 3.16 -0.64
CA ASP A 116 -16.64 1.99 -0.90
C ASP A 116 -16.03 0.71 -0.30
N ALA A 117 -14.71 0.50 -0.50
CA ALA A 117 -13.98 -0.62 0.08
C ALA A 117 -14.02 -0.60 1.62
N LYS A 118 -13.86 0.58 2.23
CA LYS A 118 -13.95 0.77 3.68
C LYS A 118 -15.38 0.50 4.19
N ALA A 119 -16.41 1.00 3.51
CA ALA A 119 -17.80 0.73 3.85
C ALA A 119 -18.13 -0.76 3.75
N ALA A 120 -17.48 -1.46 2.83
CA ALA A 120 -17.55 -2.90 2.70
C ALA A 120 -16.73 -3.67 3.76
N GLY A 121 -15.94 -3.03 4.62
CA GLY A 121 -15.18 -3.66 5.70
C GLY A 121 -13.71 -3.98 5.40
N ASP A 122 -13.12 -3.42 4.35
CA ASP A 122 -11.68 -3.54 4.07
C ASP A 122 -10.87 -2.71 5.09
N ALA A 123 -10.08 -3.40 5.93
CA ALA A 123 -9.26 -2.77 6.95
C ALA A 123 -8.08 -1.95 6.39
N GLY A 124 -7.57 -2.31 5.21
CA GLY A 124 -6.51 -1.58 4.51
C GLY A 124 -7.00 -0.29 3.88
N ALA A 125 -8.25 -0.27 3.39
CA ALA A 125 -8.84 0.89 2.73
C ALA A 125 -8.86 2.15 3.60
N GLY A 126 -9.15 2.00 4.90
CA GLY A 126 -9.09 3.11 5.86
C GLY A 126 -7.69 3.72 6.01
N LEU A 127 -6.65 2.90 5.97
CA LEU A 127 -5.26 3.36 6.02
C LEU A 127 -4.89 4.11 4.73
N HIS A 128 -5.27 3.59 3.56
CA HIS A 128 -5.02 4.24 2.28
C HIS A 128 -5.74 5.60 2.18
N LEU A 129 -7.00 5.68 2.64
CA LEU A 129 -7.71 6.96 2.76
C LEU A 129 -6.98 7.94 3.66
N GLY A 130 -6.52 7.49 4.83
CA GLY A 130 -5.74 8.33 5.73
C GLY A 130 -4.49 8.89 5.07
N LYS A 131 -3.74 8.07 4.31
CA LYS A 131 -2.57 8.51 3.54
C LYS A 131 -2.93 9.55 2.48
N LEU A 132 -4.05 9.40 1.79
CA LEU A 132 -4.51 10.36 0.79
C LEU A 132 -4.90 11.70 1.39
N PHE A 133 -5.71 11.69 2.45
CA PHE A 133 -6.04 12.92 3.16
C PHE A 133 -4.79 13.59 3.76
N LEU A 134 -3.79 12.81 4.20
CA LEU A 134 -2.51 13.34 4.69
C LEU A 134 -1.75 14.08 3.59
N ALA A 135 -1.69 13.49 2.40
CA ALA A 135 -1.01 14.10 1.26
C ALA A 135 -1.71 15.38 0.79
N GLU A 136 -3.05 15.37 0.74
CA GLU A 136 -3.85 16.54 0.37
C GLU A 136 -3.70 17.69 1.36
N ALA A 137 -3.78 17.41 2.67
CA ALA A 137 -3.56 18.42 3.70
C ALA A 137 -2.15 19.02 3.60
N ARG A 138 -1.12 18.21 3.33
CA ARG A 138 0.25 18.70 3.09
C ARG A 138 0.33 19.62 1.87
N SER A 139 -0.35 19.29 0.77
CA SER A 139 -0.42 20.16 -0.43
C SER A 139 -1.06 21.50 -0.10
N LEU A 140 -2.21 21.48 0.59
CA LEU A 140 -2.93 22.71 0.97
C LEU A 140 -2.10 23.60 1.91
N ILE A 141 -1.36 23.01 2.85
CA ILE A 141 -0.45 23.75 3.73
C ILE A 141 0.66 24.42 2.89
N ALA A 142 1.31 23.69 1.99
CA ALA A 142 2.36 24.22 1.13
C ALA A 142 1.85 25.34 0.20
N GLU A 143 0.63 25.20 -0.33
CA GLU A 143 -0.03 26.23 -1.13
C GLU A 143 -0.34 27.49 -0.31
N ALA A 144 -0.84 27.33 0.92
CA ALA A 144 -1.10 28.45 1.82
C ALA A 144 0.19 29.19 2.22
N GLU A 145 1.27 28.46 2.49
CA GLU A 145 2.61 29.02 2.75
C GLU A 145 3.13 29.79 1.53
N ALA A 146 3.06 29.19 0.33
CA ALA A 146 3.48 29.82 -0.91
C ALA A 146 2.67 31.09 -1.24
N ALA A 147 1.40 31.13 -0.83
CA ALA A 147 0.52 32.29 -0.97
C ALA A 147 0.70 33.33 0.15
N GLY A 148 1.55 33.09 1.15
CA GLY A 148 1.76 33.99 2.28
C GLY A 148 0.58 34.10 3.24
N VAL A 149 -0.29 33.08 3.30
CA VAL A 149 -1.48 33.04 4.15
C VAL A 149 -1.17 32.23 5.42
N GLU A 150 -0.33 32.81 6.29
CA GLU A 150 0.24 32.12 7.46
C GLU A 150 -0.84 31.59 8.44
N ASP A 151 -1.92 32.34 8.67
CA ASP A 151 -3.06 31.94 9.50
C ASP A 151 -3.77 30.66 8.98
N ALA A 152 -3.87 30.52 7.65
CA ALA A 152 -4.47 29.34 7.03
C ALA A 152 -3.55 28.12 7.15
N ALA A 153 -2.25 28.31 6.94
CA ALA A 153 -1.25 27.26 7.14
C ALA A 153 -1.22 26.79 8.61
N GLU A 154 -1.29 27.71 9.57
CA GLU A 154 -1.35 27.38 11.00
C GLU A 154 -2.64 26.65 11.37
N THR A 155 -3.79 27.12 10.89
CA THR A 155 -5.09 26.45 11.09
C THR A 155 -5.08 25.03 10.52
N LEU A 156 -4.53 24.84 9.32
CA LEU A 156 -4.42 23.53 8.68
C LEU A 156 -3.47 22.60 9.44
N ARG A 157 -2.32 23.09 9.93
CA ARG A 157 -1.41 22.31 10.78
C ARG A 157 -2.04 21.92 12.12
N ALA A 158 -2.87 22.78 12.70
CA ALA A 158 -3.58 22.51 13.95
C ALA A 158 -4.67 21.44 13.78
N HIS A 159 -5.40 21.45 12.66
CA HIS A 159 -6.42 20.45 12.34
C HIS A 159 -5.84 19.14 11.80
N TRP A 160 -4.65 19.22 11.21
CA TRP A 160 -3.96 18.11 10.58
C TRP A 160 -2.49 18.10 11.01
N PRO A 161 -2.19 17.61 12.22
CA PRO A 161 -0.82 17.51 12.68
C PRO A 161 -0.03 16.68 11.66
N SER A 162 1.12 17.20 11.22
CA SER A 162 1.94 16.47 10.25
C SER A 162 2.18 15.05 10.78
N ALA A 163 2.16 14.06 9.88
CA ALA A 163 2.60 12.71 10.20
C ALA A 163 4.04 12.66 10.77
N ASP A 164 4.80 13.76 10.60
CA ASP A 164 6.15 13.98 11.13
C ASP A 164 6.19 14.38 12.61
N VAL A 165 5.03 14.69 13.21
CA VAL A 165 4.91 14.96 14.65
C VAL A 165 4.40 13.70 15.32
N ALA A 166 5.14 13.22 16.32
CA ALA A 166 4.67 12.13 17.16
C ALA A 166 3.26 12.47 17.69
N PRO A 167 2.30 11.52 17.74
CA PRO A 167 0.95 11.81 18.21
C PRO A 167 1.01 12.51 19.58
N PRO A 168 0.11 13.46 19.88
CA PRO A 168 0.11 14.14 21.17
C PRO A 168 0.14 13.13 22.33
N GLY A 169 1.16 13.22 23.20
CA GLY A 169 1.38 12.29 24.31
C GLY A 169 2.31 11.10 24.01
N ALA A 170 2.75 10.91 22.76
CA ALA A 170 3.67 9.84 22.40
C ALA A 170 5.09 10.08 22.97
N GLU A 171 5.63 9.07 23.63
CA GLU A 171 6.95 9.13 24.27
C GLU A 171 8.04 8.55 23.35
N PRO A 172 9.07 9.34 22.99
CA PRO A 172 10.21 8.82 22.22
C PRO A 172 10.98 7.73 22.96
N LEU A 173 11.32 6.65 22.25
CA LEU A 173 12.21 5.63 22.79
C LEU A 173 13.66 6.12 22.68
N ARG A 174 14.37 6.13 23.82
CA ARG A 174 15.80 6.49 23.89
C ARG A 174 16.69 5.26 24.02
N SER A 175 16.12 4.16 24.51
CA SER A 175 16.79 2.88 24.70
C SER A 175 15.83 1.73 24.40
N VAL A 176 16.38 0.60 23.95
CA VAL A 176 15.62 -0.64 23.84
C VAL A 176 15.05 -1.05 25.21
N ARG A 177 15.66 -0.63 26.33
CA ARG A 177 15.16 -0.87 27.70
C ARG A 177 13.82 -0.20 27.99
N ASP A 178 13.49 0.85 27.26
CA ASP A 178 12.24 1.58 27.43
C ASP A 178 11.03 0.73 27.03
N VAL A 179 11.21 -0.34 26.24
CA VAL A 179 10.14 -1.16 25.70
C VAL A 179 10.31 -2.65 26.02
N ARG A 180 9.19 -3.35 26.21
CA ARG A 180 9.14 -4.80 26.43
C ARG A 180 8.80 -5.56 25.15
N ILE A 181 9.30 -6.79 25.02
CA ILE A 181 8.86 -7.70 23.96
C ILE A 181 7.35 -7.92 24.08
N GLY A 182 6.64 -7.88 22.95
CA GLY A 182 5.19 -7.98 22.87
C GLY A 182 4.45 -6.64 22.99
N GLN A 183 5.12 -5.58 23.48
CA GLN A 183 4.56 -4.23 23.52
C GLN A 183 4.43 -3.67 22.09
N ARG A 184 3.53 -2.71 21.93
CA ARG A 184 3.35 -2.00 20.66
C ARG A 184 4.09 -0.67 20.68
N VAL A 185 4.75 -0.36 19.57
CA VAL A 185 5.45 0.89 19.30
C VAL A 185 5.03 1.40 17.95
N ARG A 186 5.10 2.70 17.73
CA ARG A 186 4.84 3.32 16.43
C ARG A 186 6.17 3.72 15.82
N VAL A 187 6.42 3.31 14.58
CA VAL A 187 7.52 3.88 13.79
C VAL A 187 7.08 5.28 13.37
N LEU A 188 7.98 6.26 13.51
CA LEU A 188 7.77 7.64 13.10
C LEU A 188 7.57 7.76 11.58
N SER A 189 7.44 8.98 11.08
CA SER A 189 7.20 9.22 9.65
C SER A 189 8.32 8.64 8.78
N LEU A 190 7.99 8.49 7.49
CA LEU A 190 8.92 7.98 6.48
C LEU A 190 10.24 8.74 6.50
N ASP A 191 10.19 10.08 6.53
CA ASP A 191 11.40 10.89 6.46
C ASP A 191 12.28 10.70 7.70
N ILE A 192 11.68 10.65 8.90
CA ILE A 192 12.40 10.41 10.15
C ILE A 192 12.97 8.99 10.18
N ALA A 193 12.15 7.98 9.89
CA ALA A 193 12.55 6.58 9.93
C ALA A 193 13.65 6.31 8.89
N ARG A 194 13.50 6.81 7.67
CA ARG A 194 14.49 6.66 6.62
C ARG A 194 15.80 7.35 7.00
N THR A 195 15.75 8.58 7.50
CA THR A 195 16.95 9.31 7.96
C THR A 195 17.66 8.56 9.08
N ALA A 196 16.91 8.06 10.07
CA ALA A 196 17.48 7.30 11.19
C ALA A 196 18.12 5.97 10.75
N MET A 197 17.61 5.35 9.69
CA MET A 197 18.03 4.03 9.24
C MET A 197 19.08 4.06 8.11
N GLN A 198 19.17 5.14 7.34
CA GLN A 198 20.09 5.26 6.19
C GLN A 198 21.56 5.05 6.55
N SER A 199 21.98 5.52 7.73
CA SER A 199 23.34 5.33 8.26
C SER A 199 23.43 4.23 9.32
N HIS A 200 22.35 3.47 9.54
CA HIS A 200 22.29 2.44 10.57
C HIS A 200 22.72 1.08 10.01
N PRO A 201 23.39 0.22 10.79
CA PRO A 201 23.78 -1.14 10.38
C PRO A 201 22.68 -2.00 9.75
N CYS A 202 21.41 -1.80 10.13
CA CYS A 202 20.27 -2.54 9.59
C CYS A 202 19.88 -2.12 8.16
N GLY A 203 20.27 -0.92 7.73
CA GLY A 203 19.92 -0.34 6.45
C GLY A 203 18.43 -0.02 6.27
N TRP A 204 18.09 0.46 5.08
CA TRP A 204 16.73 0.77 4.66
C TRP A 204 16.34 0.02 3.39
N ASN A 205 15.13 -0.51 3.32
CA ASN A 205 14.52 -1.04 2.09
C ASN A 205 13.10 -0.48 1.88
N ALA A 206 12.57 -0.57 0.66
CA ALA A 206 11.28 0.02 0.31
C ALA A 206 10.10 -0.59 1.09
N GLN A 207 10.17 -1.86 1.48
CA GLN A 207 9.12 -2.52 2.27
C GLN A 207 9.01 -1.98 3.70
N MET A 208 10.06 -1.38 4.24
CA MET A 208 10.04 -0.74 5.56
C MET A 208 9.14 0.51 5.59
N GLU A 209 8.85 1.12 4.44
CA GLU A 209 7.93 2.26 4.32
C GLU A 209 6.53 1.93 4.86
N GLU A 210 6.12 0.66 4.77
CA GLU A 210 4.81 0.20 5.24
C GLU A 210 4.67 0.26 6.76
N PHE A 211 5.77 0.34 7.52
CA PHE A 211 5.78 0.42 8.98
C PHE A 211 5.60 1.86 9.49
N CYS A 212 5.90 2.85 8.66
CA CYS A 212 5.91 4.25 9.06
C CYS A 212 4.51 4.73 9.44
N GLY A 213 4.37 5.29 10.64
CA GLY A 213 3.10 5.69 11.23
C GLY A 213 2.23 4.54 11.75
N VAL A 214 2.63 3.28 11.55
CA VAL A 214 1.87 2.10 11.97
C VAL A 214 2.26 1.65 13.37
N LEU A 215 1.27 1.22 14.14
CA LEU A 215 1.47 0.66 15.47
C LEU A 215 1.87 -0.83 15.37
N SER A 216 3.17 -1.09 15.42
CA SER A 216 3.78 -2.41 15.23
C SER A 216 4.09 -3.10 16.55
N LYS A 217 4.15 -4.43 16.54
CA LYS A 217 4.47 -5.23 17.74
C LYS A 217 5.96 -5.49 17.82
N VAL A 218 6.56 -5.28 18.98
CA VAL A 218 7.97 -5.64 19.25
C VAL A 218 8.08 -7.15 19.38
N LEU A 219 8.84 -7.78 18.49
CA LEU A 219 9.13 -9.21 18.49
C LEU A 219 10.43 -9.52 19.21
N LYS A 220 11.49 -8.74 18.92
CA LYS A 220 12.83 -8.91 19.48
C LYS A 220 13.48 -7.55 19.73
N LYS A 221 14.54 -7.57 20.53
CA LYS A 221 15.35 -6.41 20.89
C LYS A 221 16.81 -6.77 20.69
N ASP A 222 17.59 -5.83 20.19
CA ASP A 222 19.04 -5.92 20.12
C ASP A 222 19.64 -4.75 20.91
N ASP A 223 20.25 -5.06 22.06
CA ASP A 223 20.92 -4.08 22.89
C ASP A 223 22.27 -3.62 22.31
N GLY A 224 22.86 -4.38 21.37
CA GLY A 224 24.16 -4.11 20.79
C GLY A 224 24.13 -2.94 19.80
N ASP A 225 23.08 -2.84 18.99
CA ASP A 225 22.87 -1.75 18.03
C ASP A 225 21.63 -0.88 18.32
N GLY A 226 20.93 -1.16 19.41
CA GLY A 226 19.78 -0.36 19.85
C GLY A 226 18.57 -0.49 18.93
N THR A 227 18.30 -1.68 18.39
CA THR A 227 17.21 -1.90 17.44
C THR A 227 16.12 -2.82 17.97
N LEU A 228 14.93 -2.69 17.38
CA LEU A 228 13.75 -3.48 17.67
C LEU A 228 13.32 -4.21 16.41
N GLN A 229 13.12 -5.52 16.50
CA GLN A 229 12.44 -6.25 15.43
C GLN A 229 10.94 -6.03 15.58
N LEU A 230 10.33 -5.40 14.58
CA LEU A 230 8.91 -5.07 14.59
C LEU A 230 8.16 -5.95 13.60
N SER A 231 6.94 -6.38 13.95
CA SER A 231 5.98 -6.91 12.97
C SER A 231 4.87 -5.93 12.67
N ASN A 232 4.55 -5.81 11.39
CA ASN A 232 3.44 -5.00 10.91
C ASN A 232 2.24 -5.91 10.61
N PRO A 233 1.10 -5.74 11.30
CA PRO A 233 -0.09 -6.56 11.06
C PRO A 233 -0.74 -6.31 9.69
N VAL A 234 -0.43 -5.20 9.02
CA VAL A 234 -0.96 -4.84 7.70
C VAL A 234 -0.08 -5.36 6.56
N ALA A 235 1.22 -5.54 6.79
CA ALA A 235 2.21 -5.94 5.79
C ALA A 235 2.41 -7.46 5.69
N GLY A 236 1.32 -8.24 5.72
CA GLY A 236 1.35 -9.68 5.47
C GLY A 236 2.27 -10.51 6.39
N GLY A 237 2.55 -10.03 7.61
CA GLY A 237 3.42 -10.73 8.57
C GLY A 237 4.92 -10.50 8.37
N SER A 238 5.33 -9.55 7.51
CA SER A 238 6.72 -9.13 7.41
C SER A 238 7.25 -8.53 8.73
N CYS A 239 8.55 -8.68 8.95
CA CYS A 239 9.23 -8.10 10.11
C CYS A 239 10.58 -7.49 9.73
N TYR A 240 10.86 -6.32 10.27
CA TYR A 240 12.10 -5.57 10.02
C TYR A 240 12.65 -4.99 11.32
N TRP A 241 13.95 -4.73 11.32
CA TRP A 241 14.64 -4.08 12.43
C TRP A 241 14.59 -2.57 12.25
N PHE A 242 14.24 -1.86 13.32
CA PHE A 242 14.21 -0.40 13.38
C PHE A 242 15.03 0.09 14.57
N SER A 243 15.80 1.15 14.36
CA SER A 243 16.46 1.85 15.45
C SER A 243 15.42 2.40 16.43
N VAL A 244 15.68 2.31 17.74
CA VAL A 244 14.79 2.92 18.75
C VAL A 244 14.58 4.42 18.51
N GLY A 245 15.56 5.11 17.92
CA GLY A 245 15.48 6.54 17.62
C GLY A 245 14.39 6.93 16.62
N CYS A 246 13.82 5.97 15.88
CA CYS A 246 12.68 6.20 15.00
C CYS A 246 11.36 5.64 15.54
N CYS A 247 11.31 5.23 16.81
CA CYS A 247 10.16 4.60 17.43
C CYS A 247 9.64 5.40 18.63
N VAL A 248 8.32 5.44 18.78
CA VAL A 248 7.64 6.06 19.93
C VAL A 248 6.68 5.08 20.60
N LYS A 249 6.45 5.24 21.90
CA LYS A 249 5.30 4.64 22.58
C LYS A 249 4.05 5.48 22.29
N PRO A 250 2.91 4.84 22.02
CA PRO A 250 1.63 5.53 22.00
C PRO A 250 1.23 6.01 23.40
#